data_AF-A0AAE8MZX0-F1
#
_entry.id   AF-A0AAE8MZX0-F1
#
_cell.length_a   1.000
_cell.length_b   1.000
_cell.length_c   1.000
_cell.angle_alpha   90.00
_cell.angle_beta   90.00
_cell.angle_gamma   90.00
#
_symmetry.space_group_name_H-M   'P 1'
#
loop_
_entity.id
_entity.type
_entity.pdbx_description
1 polymer ?
#
loop_
_entity_poly.entity_id
_entity_poly.type
_entity_poly.pdbx_seq_one_letter_code
_entity_poly.pdbx_strand_id
1 'polypeptide(L)'
;MDLVTPTPTGAVGGGNADRNTSLNYVQWDECFKSEKPYEVISELPDGYKKRNFSLAAEPEQTIRNIRGREHEFNLDDHAFEVRRHKIEDVPFDKGYIERHYLPTVVALLQTVDPGAEVYIFDWRVRCPPLTPSDRIAPLS
;
A
#
# COMPACT_ATOMS: atom_id res chain seq x y z
N MET A 1 -20.11 -45.35 -10.13
CA MET A 1 -20.96 -44.14 -10.23
C MET A 1 -20.64 -43.30 -9.02
N ASP A 2 -19.60 -42.49 -9.14
CA ASP A 2 -19.06 -41.70 -8.04
C ASP A 2 -19.85 -40.40 -7.94
N LEU A 3 -20.43 -40.16 -6.76
CA LEU A 3 -21.15 -38.96 -6.42
C LEU A 3 -20.15 -37.81 -6.29
N VAL A 4 -20.08 -36.97 -7.32
CA VAL A 4 -19.39 -35.67 -7.22
C VAL A 4 -20.15 -34.82 -6.21
N THR A 5 -19.53 -34.51 -5.09
CA THR A 5 -20.06 -33.50 -4.16
C THR A 5 -19.73 -32.13 -4.75
N PRO A 6 -20.70 -31.22 -4.90
CA PRO A 6 -20.39 -29.88 -5.37
C PRO A 6 -19.56 -29.14 -4.32
N THR A 7 -18.40 -28.65 -4.75
CA THR A 7 -17.60 -27.64 -4.06
C THR A 7 -18.52 -26.51 -3.57
N PRO A 8 -18.47 -26.10 -2.28
CA PRO A 8 -19.18 -24.91 -1.87
C PRO A 8 -18.53 -23.72 -2.58
N THR A 9 -19.24 -23.22 -3.60
CA THR A 9 -19.11 -21.89 -4.19
C THR A 9 -18.83 -20.91 -3.06
N GLY A 10 -17.64 -20.30 -3.10
CA GLY A 10 -17.25 -19.26 -2.15
C GLY A 10 -18.34 -18.20 -2.11
N ALA A 11 -19.12 -18.20 -1.03
CA ALA A 11 -20.05 -17.13 -0.73
C ALA A 11 -19.23 -15.86 -0.58
N VAL A 12 -19.32 -14.96 -1.56
CA VAL A 12 -18.84 -13.58 -1.45
C VAL A 12 -19.80 -12.85 -0.51
N GLY A 13 -19.69 -13.15 0.78
CA GLY A 13 -20.25 -12.32 1.84
C GLY A 13 -19.32 -11.13 2.02
N GLY A 14 -19.81 -9.92 1.71
CA GLY A 14 -19.12 -8.65 1.96
C GLY A 14 -18.84 -8.50 3.46
N GLY A 15 -17.67 -8.94 3.90
CA GLY A 15 -17.39 -9.17 5.31
C GLY A 15 -17.06 -7.89 6.06
N ASN A 16 -17.97 -7.49 6.96
CA ASN A 16 -17.68 -6.62 8.11
C ASN A 16 -17.04 -7.38 9.29
N ALA A 17 -16.47 -8.57 9.05
CA ALA A 17 -15.90 -9.43 10.09
C ALA A 17 -14.36 -9.40 10.10
N ASP A 18 -13.79 -9.63 11.28
CA ASP A 18 -12.38 -9.94 11.48
C ASP A 18 -11.99 -11.24 10.74
N ARG A 19 -10.71 -11.39 10.41
CA ARG A 19 -10.21 -12.58 9.71
C ARG A 19 -8.94 -13.12 10.36
N ASN A 20 -8.92 -14.43 10.59
CA ASN A 20 -7.73 -15.11 11.03
C ASN A 20 -6.88 -15.55 9.83
N THR A 21 -5.57 -15.33 9.90
CA THR A 21 -4.63 -15.76 8.86
C THR A 21 -3.20 -15.82 9.40
N SER A 22 -2.33 -16.59 8.76
CA SER A 22 -0.88 -16.54 9.01
C SER A 22 -0.22 -15.58 8.03
N LEU A 23 0.64 -14.71 8.55
CA LEU A 23 1.44 -13.79 7.75
C LEU A 23 2.88 -14.28 7.68
N ASN A 24 3.53 -14.05 6.54
CA ASN A 24 4.94 -14.34 6.36
C ASN A 24 5.79 -13.17 6.83
N TYR A 25 6.69 -13.41 7.76
CA TYR A 25 7.58 -12.40 8.33
C TYR A 25 9.03 -12.68 7.98
N VAL A 26 9.80 -11.60 7.85
CA VAL A 26 11.26 -11.67 7.72
C VAL A 26 11.82 -12.33 8.97
N GLN A 27 12.57 -13.40 8.77
CA GLN A 27 13.23 -14.11 9.86
C GLN A 27 14.57 -13.45 10.17
N TRP A 28 14.87 -13.32 11.46
CA TRP A 28 16.14 -12.76 11.90
C TRP A 28 17.29 -13.66 11.47
N ASP A 29 18.30 -13.07 10.84
CA ASP A 29 19.56 -13.72 10.50
C ASP A 29 20.73 -12.91 11.07
N GLU A 30 21.78 -13.60 11.52
CA GLU A 30 22.97 -12.97 12.10
C GLU A 30 23.67 -12.02 11.12
N CYS A 31 23.55 -12.25 9.80
CA CYS A 31 24.09 -11.33 8.80
C CYS A 31 23.53 -9.91 8.91
N PHE A 32 22.35 -9.72 9.51
CA PHE A 32 21.73 -8.40 9.70
C PHE A 32 22.50 -7.47 10.63
N LYS A 33 23.43 -8.01 11.43
CA LYS A 33 24.34 -7.20 12.25
C LYS A 33 25.40 -6.48 11.41
N SER A 34 25.74 -7.02 10.23
CA SER A 34 26.77 -6.47 9.33
C SER A 34 26.22 -5.96 8.00
N GLU A 35 25.05 -6.43 7.57
CA GLU A 35 24.47 -6.14 6.26
C GLU A 35 22.96 -5.92 6.35
N LYS A 36 22.43 -4.85 5.74
CA LYS A 36 20.97 -4.59 5.77
C LYS A 36 20.21 -5.63 4.93
N PRO A 37 18.98 -6.00 5.31
CA PRO A 37 18.10 -6.81 4.45
C PRO A 37 17.90 -6.16 3.08
N TYR A 38 18.03 -6.94 2.01
CA TYR A 38 17.85 -6.47 0.64
C TYR A 38 17.10 -7.50 -0.21
N GLU A 39 16.41 -7.01 -1.24
CA GLU A 39 15.91 -7.81 -2.35
C GLU A 39 16.19 -7.08 -3.67
N VAL A 40 16.81 -7.78 -4.61
CA VAL A 40 17.08 -7.28 -5.97
C VAL A 40 15.88 -7.63 -6.85
N ILE A 41 15.22 -6.60 -7.37
CA ILE A 41 14.01 -6.76 -8.19
C ILE A 41 14.37 -7.14 -9.64
N SER A 42 15.54 -6.69 -10.14
CA SER A 42 16.04 -7.00 -11.47
C SER A 42 16.58 -8.43 -11.59
N GLU A 43 16.82 -8.87 -12.82
CA GLU A 43 17.53 -10.13 -13.09
C GLU A 43 18.99 -10.01 -12.62
N LEU A 44 19.52 -11.12 -12.10
CA LEU A 44 20.88 -11.22 -11.62
C LEU A 44 21.62 -12.31 -12.41
N PRO A 45 22.93 -12.13 -12.67
CA PRO A 45 23.77 -13.21 -13.16
C PRO A 45 23.77 -14.40 -12.18
N ASP A 46 24.11 -15.58 -12.70
CA ASP A 46 24.22 -16.80 -11.89
C ASP A 46 25.24 -16.63 -10.75
N GLY A 47 24.90 -17.16 -9.58
CA GLY A 47 25.75 -17.13 -8.38
C GLY A 47 25.49 -15.95 -7.44
N TYR A 48 24.71 -14.94 -7.84
CA TYR A 48 24.33 -13.83 -6.96
C TYR A 48 23.01 -14.13 -6.24
N LYS A 49 22.98 -13.85 -4.92
CA LYS A 49 21.75 -13.98 -4.13
C LYS A 49 20.80 -12.82 -4.44
N LYS A 50 19.56 -13.16 -4.83
CA LYS A 50 18.49 -12.19 -5.06
C LYS A 50 18.04 -11.47 -3.79
N ARG A 51 18.16 -12.12 -2.63
CA ARG A 51 17.88 -11.54 -1.31
C ARG A 51 18.77 -12.18 -0.24
N ASN A 52 19.02 -11.47 0.86
CA ASN A 52 19.74 -11.99 2.03
C ASN A 52 18.83 -12.31 3.23
N PHE A 53 17.51 -12.35 3.04
CA PHE A 53 16.54 -12.72 4.07
C PHE A 53 15.64 -13.87 3.63
N SER A 54 15.11 -14.60 4.61
CA SER A 54 14.05 -15.58 4.41
C SER A 54 12.72 -15.07 4.97
N LEU A 55 11.62 -15.61 4.46
CA LEU A 55 10.28 -15.37 4.96
C LEU A 55 9.73 -16.68 5.52
N ALA A 56 9.11 -16.63 6.69
CA ALA A 56 8.40 -17.78 7.25
C ALA A 56 7.05 -17.36 7.80
N ALA A 57 6.09 -18.28 7.72
CA ALA A 57 4.77 -18.10 8.29
C ALA A 57 4.86 -18.18 9.81
N GLU A 58 4.34 -17.15 10.47
CA GLU A 58 4.20 -17.12 11.94
C GLU A 58 2.83 -17.66 12.36
N PRO A 59 2.60 -17.89 13.68
CA PRO A 59 1.31 -18.33 14.20
C PRO A 59 0.15 -17.47 13.70
N GLU A 60 -1.05 -18.06 13.67
CA GLU A 60 -2.26 -17.40 13.19
C GLU A 60 -2.53 -16.09 13.94
N GLN A 61 -2.83 -15.04 13.19
CA GLN A 61 -3.12 -13.69 13.68
C GLN A 61 -4.50 -13.24 13.23
N THR A 62 -5.18 -12.48 14.10
CA THR A 62 -6.47 -11.88 13.78
C THR A 62 -6.28 -10.51 13.13
N ILE A 63 -6.66 -10.40 11.87
CA ILE A 63 -6.78 -9.15 11.11
C ILE A 63 -8.13 -8.51 11.44
N ARG A 64 -8.08 -7.39 12.16
CA ARG A 64 -9.29 -6.69 12.64
C ARG A 64 -9.88 -5.78 11.57
N ASN A 65 -11.19 -5.87 11.38
CA ASN A 65 -11.91 -4.98 10.49
C ASN A 65 -12.28 -3.68 11.23
N ILE A 66 -11.80 -2.54 10.73
CA ILE A 66 -12.03 -1.23 11.34
C ILE A 66 -13.24 -0.47 10.77
N ARG A 67 -13.91 -1.01 9.73
CA ARG A 67 -15.06 -0.34 9.09
C ARG A 67 -16.21 -0.14 10.10
N GLY A 68 -16.70 1.09 10.21
CA GLY A 68 -17.72 1.50 11.19
C GLY A 68 -17.15 1.86 12.57
N ARG A 69 -15.87 1.60 12.81
CA ARG A 69 -15.14 1.86 14.06
C ARG A 69 -13.92 2.73 13.85
N GLU A 70 -13.83 3.43 12.71
CA GLU A 70 -12.63 4.18 12.33
C GLU A 70 -12.25 5.26 13.36
N HIS A 71 -13.25 5.81 14.06
CA HIS A 71 -13.09 6.81 15.11
C HIS A 71 -12.47 6.29 16.42
N GLU A 72 -12.36 4.96 16.58
CA GLU A 72 -11.74 4.33 17.75
C GLU A 72 -10.21 4.27 17.63
N PHE A 73 -9.65 4.57 16.46
CA PHE A 73 -8.22 4.48 16.18
C PHE A 73 -7.59 5.87 16.13
N ASN A 74 -6.47 6.03 16.83
CA ASN A 74 -5.72 7.28 16.95
C ASN A 74 -4.20 7.00 16.88
N LEU A 75 -3.42 8.06 16.66
CA LEU A 75 -1.96 7.93 16.50
C LEU A 75 -1.24 7.44 17.78
N ASP A 76 -1.69 7.85 18.97
CA ASP A 76 -1.01 7.53 20.23
C ASP A 76 -1.12 6.05 20.61
N ASP A 77 -2.31 5.48 20.45
CA ASP A 77 -2.61 4.11 20.89
C ASP A 77 -2.37 3.07 19.78
N HIS A 78 -2.54 3.46 18.51
CA HIS A 78 -2.58 2.53 17.37
C HIS A 78 -1.53 2.82 16.30
N ALA A 79 -0.77 3.91 16.43
CA ALA A 79 0.18 4.38 15.41
C ALA A 79 -0.44 4.67 14.03
N PHE A 80 -1.78 4.71 13.94
CA PHE A 80 -2.51 5.13 12.74
C PHE A 80 -3.87 5.72 13.13
N GLU A 81 -4.37 6.62 12.28
CA GLU A 81 -5.68 7.24 12.44
C GLU A 81 -6.34 7.41 11.07
N VAL A 82 -7.67 7.30 11.03
CA VAL A 82 -8.43 7.44 9.79
C VAL A 82 -9.14 8.79 9.77
N ARG A 83 -8.76 9.65 8.83
CA ARG A 83 -9.44 10.92 8.55
C ARG A 83 -10.14 10.89 7.21
N ARG A 84 -11.38 11.40 7.18
CA ARG A 84 -12.16 11.57 5.96
C ARG A 84 -12.11 13.02 5.54
N HIS A 85 -11.67 13.27 4.32
CA HIS A 85 -11.65 14.59 3.72
C HIS A 85 -12.27 14.50 2.33
N LYS A 86 -13.21 15.39 2.02
CA LYS A 86 -13.85 15.45 0.71
C LYS A 86 -12.97 16.31 -0.20
N ILE A 87 -12.55 15.72 -1.32
CA ILE A 87 -11.86 16.43 -2.38
C ILE A 87 -12.89 16.73 -3.48
N GLU A 88 -12.78 17.91 -4.10
CA GLU A 88 -13.66 18.30 -5.21
C GLU A 88 -13.36 17.46 -6.46
N ASP A 89 -14.37 17.31 -7.33
CA ASP A 89 -14.19 16.64 -8.62
C ASP A 89 -13.59 17.62 -9.63
N VAL A 90 -12.29 17.47 -9.85
CA VAL A 90 -11.40 18.43 -10.53
C VAL A 90 -10.39 17.68 -11.39
N PRO A 91 -9.86 18.29 -12.46
CA PRO A 91 -8.82 17.65 -13.25
C PRO A 91 -7.56 17.44 -12.39
N PHE A 92 -7.20 16.18 -12.16
CA PHE A 92 -5.98 15.77 -11.44
C PHE A 92 -4.73 15.89 -12.33
N ASP A 93 -4.53 17.07 -12.91
CA ASP A 93 -3.29 17.42 -13.60
C ASP A 93 -2.22 17.90 -12.61
N LYS A 94 -0.98 18.00 -13.10
CA LYS A 94 0.17 18.41 -12.30
C LYS A 94 -0.05 19.79 -11.65
N GLY A 95 -0.61 20.76 -12.40
CA GLY A 95 -0.78 22.12 -11.93
C GLY A 95 -1.88 22.26 -10.88
N TYR A 96 -2.95 21.45 -10.96
CA TYR A 96 -3.96 21.38 -9.91
C TYR A 96 -3.39 20.70 -8.66
N ILE A 97 -2.68 19.60 -8.82
CA ILE A 97 -2.12 18.84 -7.69
C ILE A 97 -1.18 19.72 -6.87
N GLU A 98 -0.25 20.42 -7.52
CA GLU A 98 0.71 21.31 -6.84
C GLU A 98 0.03 22.48 -6.12
N ARG A 99 -0.96 23.11 -6.76
CA ARG A 99 -1.58 24.35 -6.25
C ARG A 99 -2.69 24.12 -5.23
N HIS A 100 -3.36 22.98 -5.27
CA HIS A 100 -4.57 22.74 -4.49
C HIS A 100 -4.49 21.45 -3.67
N TYR A 101 -4.21 20.31 -4.32
CA TYR A 101 -4.27 19.02 -3.63
C TYR A 101 -3.18 18.88 -2.56
N LEU A 102 -1.91 19.09 -2.90
CA LEU A 102 -0.81 18.94 -1.94
C LEU A 102 -0.96 19.91 -0.75
N PRO A 103 -1.23 21.22 -0.95
CA PRO A 103 -1.51 22.12 0.18
C PRO A 103 -2.70 21.67 1.04
N THR A 104 -3.76 21.12 0.44
CA THR A 104 -4.92 20.60 1.18
C THR A 104 -4.54 19.40 2.05
N VAL A 105 -3.68 18.50 1.55
CA VAL A 105 -3.14 17.37 2.33
C VAL A 105 -2.30 17.88 3.51
N VAL A 106 -1.42 18.87 3.28
CA VAL A 106 -0.64 19.49 4.38
C VAL A 106 -1.58 20.09 5.42
N ALA A 107 -2.56 20.89 5.01
CA ALA A 107 -3.52 21.49 5.93
C ALA A 107 -4.29 20.42 6.72
N LEU A 108 -4.70 19.32 6.08
CA LEU A 108 -5.36 18.20 6.76
C LEU A 108 -4.47 17.58 7.83
N LEU A 109 -3.20 17.30 7.53
CA LEU A 109 -2.26 16.73 8.48
C LEU A 109 -2.02 17.66 9.68
N GLN A 110 -1.95 18.98 9.44
CA GLN A 110 -1.86 19.98 10.51
C GLN A 110 -3.09 20.04 11.42
N THR A 111 -4.27 19.58 10.96
CA THR A 111 -5.45 19.46 11.84
C THR A 111 -5.44 18.22 12.73
N VAL A 112 -4.61 17.22 12.38
CA VAL A 112 -4.40 16.01 13.18
C VAL A 112 -3.31 16.28 14.22
N ASP A 113 -2.18 16.82 13.78
CA ASP A 113 -1.07 17.21 14.64
C ASP A 113 -0.52 18.58 14.21
N PRO A 114 -0.86 19.66 14.94
CA PRO A 114 -0.36 21.02 14.66
C PRO A 114 1.16 21.18 14.80
N GLY A 115 1.84 20.22 15.43
CA GLY A 115 3.30 20.21 15.58
C GLY A 115 4.02 19.46 14.46
N ALA A 116 3.31 18.80 13.56
CA ALA A 116 3.92 17.96 12.54
C ALA A 116 4.66 18.80 11.48
N GLU A 117 5.90 18.41 11.15
CA GLU A 117 6.59 18.90 9.97
C GLU A 117 6.25 18.02 8.76
N VAL A 118 5.68 18.62 7.72
CA VAL A 118 5.18 17.88 6.55
C VAL A 118 6.07 18.14 5.34
N TYR A 119 6.70 17.08 4.84
CA TYR A 119 7.51 17.10 3.63
C TYR A 119 6.91 16.17 2.57
N ILE A 120 6.65 16.71 1.38
CA ILE A 120 6.12 15.96 0.25
C ILE A 120 7.23 15.79 -0.79
N PHE A 121 7.55 14.54 -1.12
CA PHE A 121 8.59 14.19 -2.08
C PHE A 121 8.16 13.03 -3.00
N ASP A 122 8.82 12.92 -4.15
CA ASP A 122 8.67 11.83 -5.14
C ASP A 122 7.22 11.53 -5.57
N TRP A 123 6.37 12.55 -5.61
CA TRP A 123 5.02 12.41 -6.13
C TRP A 123 5.03 12.48 -7.67
N ARG A 124 4.16 11.69 -8.30
CA ARG A 124 4.03 11.65 -9.76
C ARG A 124 2.59 11.45 -10.19
N VAL A 125 2.18 12.14 -11.25
CA VAL A 125 0.92 11.84 -11.95
C VAL A 125 1.14 10.53 -12.70
N ARG A 126 0.24 9.55 -12.52
CA ARG A 126 0.27 8.33 -13.33
C ARG A 126 -0.17 8.69 -14.74
N CYS A 127 0.77 8.72 -15.68
CA CYS A 127 0.41 8.72 -17.09
C CYS A 127 -0.13 7.34 -17.47
N PRO A 128 -1.25 7.25 -18.20
CA PRO A 128 -1.63 6.00 -18.84
C PRO A 128 -0.49 5.56 -19.79
N PRO A 129 -0.33 4.24 -20.01
CA PRO A 129 0.64 3.76 -20.99
C PRO A 129 0.38 4.42 -22.34
N LEU A 130 1.44 4.87 -23.01
CA LEU A 130 1.33 5.43 -24.37
C LEU A 130 0.58 4.44 -25.25
N THR A 131 -0.50 4.89 -25.87
CA THR A 131 -1.18 4.06 -26.84
C THR A 131 -0.32 4.01 -28.12
N PRO A 132 -0.39 2.94 -28.93
CA PRO A 132 0.36 2.87 -30.18
C PRO A 132 0.08 4.05 -31.14
N SER A 133 -1.05 4.73 -31.00
CA SER A 133 -1.41 5.91 -31.79
C SER A 133 -0.62 7.18 -31.43
N ASP A 134 -0.09 7.27 -30.20
CA ASP A 134 0.69 8.44 -29.74
C ASP A 134 2.15 8.43 -30.25
N ARG A 135 2.59 7.34 -30.88
CA ARG A 135 3.96 7.19 -31.42
C ARG A 135 4.16 7.84 -32.79
N ILE A 136 3.12 8.43 -33.38
CA ILE A 136 3.13 8.97 -34.74
C ILE A 136 2.70 10.45 -34.72
N ALA A 137 3.54 11.32 -34.16
CA ALA A 137 3.52 12.74 -34.53
C ALA A 137 4.72 12.98 -35.45
N PRO A 138 4.53 13.29 -36.76
CA PRO A 138 5.63 13.68 -37.62
C PRO A 138 6.18 15.05 -37.17
N LEU A 139 7.51 15.17 -37.15
CA LEU A 139 8.19 16.46 -37.08
C LEU A 139 7.73 17.32 -38.26
N SER A 140 7.09 18.46 -37.97
CA SER A 140 6.85 19.53 -38.95
C SER A 140 8.03 20.49 -38.96
#